data_AF-A4HU73-F1
#
_entry.id   AF-A4HU73-F1
#
_cell.length_a   1.000
_cell.length_b   1.000
_cell.length_c   1.000
_cell.angle_alpha   90.00
_cell.angle_beta   90.00
_cell.angle_gamma   90.00
#
_symmetry.space_group_name_H-M   'P 1'
#
loop_
_entity.id
_entity.type
_entity.pdbx_description
1 polymer ?
#
loop_
_entity_poly.entity_id
_entity_poly.type
_entity_poly.pdbx_seq_one_letter_code
_entity_poly.pdbx_strand_id
1 'polypeptide(L)'
;MKLVRRARKSIRERRMKACINDLNSNLSKVEMRVFRKQKKERDAKRQALGISELVPKDVLNGRMNPDLYAVECRLHEEAGLPKPLPYQGYKEDLLRSRATTHCVGFVGFRTILQAIRARNR
;
A
#
# COMPACT_ATOMS: atom_id res chain seq x y z
N MET A 1 -40.72 -7.08 -39.61
CA MET A 1 -39.73 -6.89 -38.52
C MET A 1 -40.46 -6.74 -37.19
N LYS A 2 -40.10 -7.50 -36.14
CA LYS A 2 -40.73 -7.37 -34.81
C LYS A 2 -40.37 -5.99 -34.22
N LEU A 3 -41.35 -5.10 -34.10
CA LEU A 3 -41.25 -3.84 -33.35
C LEU A 3 -41.12 -4.16 -31.86
N VAL A 4 -39.88 -4.23 -31.37
CA VAL A 4 -39.62 -4.27 -29.93
C VAL A 4 -39.93 -2.88 -29.38
N ARG A 5 -41.15 -2.68 -28.87
CA ARG A 5 -41.49 -1.51 -28.06
C ARG A 5 -40.70 -1.60 -26.76
N ARG A 6 -39.55 -0.92 -26.67
CA ARG A 6 -38.91 -0.70 -25.37
C ARG A 6 -39.88 0.09 -24.49
N ALA A 7 -40.27 -0.49 -23.36
CA ALA A 7 -41.02 0.23 -22.34
C ALA A 7 -40.25 1.52 -21.99
N ARG A 8 -40.92 2.68 -22.11
CA ARG A 8 -40.31 3.93 -21.66
C ARG A 8 -40.15 3.86 -20.14
N LYS A 9 -38.93 4.11 -19.65
CA LYS A 9 -38.67 4.23 -18.22
C LYS A 9 -39.63 5.25 -17.60
N SER A 10 -40.22 4.90 -16.47
CA SER A 10 -41.11 5.81 -15.75
C SER A 10 -40.37 7.11 -15.37
N ILE A 11 -41.10 8.22 -15.21
CA ILE A 11 -40.51 9.48 -14.72
C ILE A 11 -39.78 9.24 -13.38
N ARG A 12 -40.35 8.42 -12.50
CA ARG A 12 -39.74 8.01 -11.22
C ARG A 12 -38.40 7.32 -11.43
N GLU A 13 -38.33 6.34 -12.32
CA GLU A 13 -37.09 5.59 -12.61
C GLU A 13 -36.02 6.51 -13.21
N ARG A 14 -36.40 7.44 -14.10
CA ARG A 14 -35.46 8.43 -14.66
C ARG A 14 -34.90 9.36 -13.57
N ARG A 15 -35.76 9.87 -12.66
CA ARG A 15 -35.33 10.68 -11.52
C ARG A 15 -34.40 9.90 -10.58
N MET A 16 -34.72 8.64 -10.29
CA MET A 16 -33.89 7.78 -9.45
C MET A 16 -32.53 7.52 -10.09
N LYS A 17 -32.48 7.25 -11.40
CA LYS A 17 -31.20 7.09 -12.13
C LYS A 17 -30.36 8.37 -12.10
N ALA A 18 -30.97 9.54 -12.27
CA ALA A 18 -30.25 10.81 -12.16
C ALA A 18 -29.69 11.02 -10.75
N CYS A 19 -30.50 10.79 -9.71
CA CYS A 19 -30.06 10.86 -8.31
C CYS A 19 -28.88 9.91 -8.03
N ILE A 20 -28.95 8.65 -8.49
CA ILE A 20 -27.85 7.69 -8.33
C ILE A 20 -26.58 8.17 -9.04
N ASN A 21 -26.70 8.70 -10.26
CA ASN A 21 -25.55 9.25 -11.00
C ASN A 21 -24.92 10.44 -10.26
N ASP A 22 -25.72 11.34 -9.70
CA ASP A 22 -25.25 12.50 -8.95
C ASP A 22 -24.55 12.07 -7.65
N LEU A 23 -25.12 11.09 -6.94
CA LEU A 23 -24.50 10.50 -5.75
C LEU A 23 -23.16 9.84 -6.08
N ASN A 24 -23.09 9.04 -7.14
CA ASN A 24 -21.85 8.40 -7.58
C ASN A 24 -20.78 9.42 -8.01
N SER A 25 -21.18 10.48 -8.72
CA SER A 25 -20.28 11.58 -9.09
C SER A 25 -19.72 12.30 -7.87
N ASN A 26 -20.56 12.56 -6.87
CA ASN A 26 -20.12 13.20 -5.63
C ASN A 26 -19.21 12.28 -4.81
N LEU A 27 -19.54 11.00 -4.70
CA LEU A 27 -18.69 10.00 -4.04
C LEU A 27 -17.30 9.96 -4.69
N SER A 28 -17.23 9.85 -6.02
CA SER A 28 -15.96 9.85 -6.76
C SER A 28 -15.13 11.11 -6.51
N LYS A 29 -15.76 12.29 -6.42
CA LYS A 29 -15.07 13.55 -6.08
C LYS A 29 -14.49 13.52 -4.67
N VAL A 30 -15.23 12.96 -3.69
CA VAL A 30 -14.77 12.84 -2.30
C VAL A 30 -13.61 11.85 -2.21
N GLU A 31 -13.74 10.68 -2.83
CA GLU A 31 -12.66 9.68 -2.94
C GLU A 31 -11.39 10.29 -3.54
N MET A 32 -11.52 11.10 -4.60
CA MET A 32 -10.38 11.81 -5.17
C MET A 32 -9.75 12.86 -4.26
N ARG A 33 -10.54 13.58 -3.47
CA ARG A 33 -9.99 14.52 -2.49
C ARG A 33 -9.23 13.79 -1.38
N VAL A 34 -9.78 12.69 -0.87
CA VAL A 34 -9.12 11.85 0.15
C VAL A 34 -7.82 11.28 -0.41
N PHE A 35 -7.85 10.69 -1.61
CA PHE A 35 -6.67 10.16 -2.28
C PHE A 35 -5.58 11.23 -2.46
N ARG A 36 -5.94 12.44 -2.92
CA ARG A 36 -4.98 13.54 -3.09
C ARG A 36 -4.35 13.96 -1.76
N LYS A 37 -5.15 14.03 -0.69
CA LYS A 37 -4.66 14.36 0.66
C LYS A 37 -3.67 13.29 1.15
N GLN A 38 -4.05 12.01 1.08
CA GLN A 38 -3.18 10.90 1.46
C GLN A 38 -1.92 10.82 0.59
N LYS A 39 -2.02 11.10 -0.71
CA LYS A 39 -0.85 11.19 -1.60
C LYS A 39 0.10 12.29 -1.14
N LYS A 40 -0.40 13.50 -0.87
CA LYS A 40 0.42 14.62 -0.38
C LYS A 40 1.11 14.28 0.95
N GLU A 41 0.42 13.62 1.88
CA GLU A 41 1.00 13.16 3.14
C GLU A 41 2.09 12.10 2.94
N ARG A 42 1.88 11.15 2.03
CA ARG A 42 2.91 10.16 1.65
C ARG A 42 4.12 10.82 1.02
N ASP A 43 3.91 11.74 0.09
CA ASP A 43 4.99 12.46 -0.60
C ASP A 43 5.80 13.32 0.39
N ALA A 44 5.13 14.01 1.34
CA ALA A 44 5.81 14.77 2.41
C ALA A 44 6.65 13.88 3.33
N LYS A 45 6.12 12.73 3.76
CA LYS A 45 6.89 11.74 4.55
C LYS A 45 8.10 11.23 3.78
N ARG A 46 7.97 10.98 2.48
CA ARG A 46 9.07 10.52 1.63
C ARG A 46 10.15 11.57 1.46
N GLN A 47 9.76 12.83 1.26
CA GLN A 47 10.71 13.94 1.20
C GLN A 47 11.48 14.09 2.52
N ALA A 48 10.80 14.00 3.66
CA ALA A 48 11.45 14.01 4.98
C ALA A 48 12.45 12.86 5.18
N LEU A 49 12.20 11.71 4.54
CA LEU A 49 13.09 10.54 4.58
C LEU A 49 14.16 10.54 3.46
N GLY A 50 14.18 11.53 2.56
CA GLY A 50 15.11 11.59 1.43
C GLY A 50 14.86 10.52 0.34
N ILE A 51 13.66 9.92 0.31
CA ILE A 51 13.34 8.83 -0.63
C ILE A 51 12.90 9.41 -1.99
N SER A 52 13.85 9.53 -2.91
CA SER A 52 13.65 10.08 -4.25
C SER A 52 12.77 9.21 -5.17
N GLU A 53 12.92 7.89 -5.13
CA GLU A 53 12.39 7.01 -6.19
C GLU A 53 10.97 6.52 -5.90
N LEU A 54 9.99 6.88 -6.76
CA LEU A 54 8.56 6.54 -6.61
C LEU A 54 8.30 5.07 -6.28
N VAL A 55 9.09 4.19 -6.88
CA VAL A 55 8.98 2.73 -6.83
C VAL A 55 10.29 2.18 -6.27
N PRO A 56 10.28 1.27 -5.26
CA PRO A 56 11.50 0.65 -4.76
C PRO A 56 12.29 -0.02 -5.90
N LYS A 57 13.62 0.08 -5.88
CA LYS A 57 14.50 -0.52 -6.91
C LYS A 57 14.22 -2.00 -7.13
N ASP A 58 13.91 -2.73 -6.07
CA ASP A 58 13.60 -4.16 -6.15
C ASP A 58 12.37 -4.42 -7.03
N VAL A 59 11.33 -3.59 -6.90
CA VAL A 59 10.14 -3.66 -7.77
C VAL A 59 10.50 -3.36 -9.23
N LEU A 60 11.32 -2.33 -9.48
CA LEU A 60 11.77 -2.01 -10.84
C LEU A 60 12.60 -3.13 -11.47
N ASN A 61 13.37 -3.85 -10.65
CA ASN A 61 14.21 -4.97 -11.07
C ASN A 61 13.45 -6.31 -11.14
N GLY A 62 12.15 -6.33 -10.81
CA GLY A 62 11.37 -7.57 -10.73
C GLY A 62 11.85 -8.53 -9.64
N ARG A 63 12.52 -8.02 -8.59
CA ARG A 63 13.02 -8.81 -7.47
C ARG A 63 12.07 -8.71 -6.29
N MET A 64 11.70 -9.85 -5.72
CA MET A 64 10.94 -9.89 -4.47
C MET A 64 11.87 -9.56 -3.30
N ASN A 65 11.38 -8.77 -2.35
CA ASN A 65 12.07 -8.48 -1.09
C ASN A 65 11.14 -8.81 0.11
N PRO A 66 11.63 -8.83 1.36
CA PRO A 66 10.79 -9.21 2.49
C PRO A 66 9.57 -8.31 2.70
N ASP A 67 9.68 -7.02 2.40
CA ASP A 67 8.58 -6.05 2.55
C ASP A 67 7.49 -6.29 1.50
N LEU A 68 7.86 -6.53 0.24
CA LEU A 68 6.94 -6.84 -0.85
C LEU A 68 6.23 -8.16 -0.61
N TYR A 69 6.94 -9.18 -0.11
CA TYR A 69 6.34 -10.45 0.25
C TYR A 69 5.35 -10.33 1.42
N ALA A 70 5.62 -9.44 2.39
CA ALA A 70 4.67 -9.15 3.45
C ALA A 70 3.40 -8.44 2.94
N VAL A 71 3.54 -7.57 1.93
CA VAL A 71 2.39 -6.95 1.23
C VAL A 71 1.60 -8.01 0.47
N GLU A 72 2.26 -8.91 -0.26
CA GLU A 72 1.62 -10.01 -0.99
C GLU A 72 0.83 -10.94 -0.05
N CYS A 73 1.42 -11.34 1.07
CA CYS A 73 0.73 -12.13 2.09
C CYS A 73 -0.54 -11.45 2.62
N ARG A 74 -0.51 -10.13 2.83
CA ARG A 74 -1.68 -9.36 3.29
C ARG A 74 -2.78 -9.31 2.23
N LEU A 75 -2.40 -9.11 0.96
CA LEU A 75 -3.36 -9.11 -0.15
C LEU A 75 -4.04 -10.47 -0.32
N HIS A 76 -3.31 -11.57 -0.10
CA HIS A 76 -3.88 -12.92 -0.09
C HIS A 76 -4.89 -13.09 1.06
N GLU A 77 -4.55 -12.64 2.28
CA GLU A 77 -5.47 -12.66 3.42
C GLU A 77 -6.76 -11.86 3.13
N GLU A 78 -6.63 -10.65 2.58
CA GLU A 78 -7.77 -9.78 2.22
C GLU A 78 -8.66 -10.41 1.12
N ALA A 79 -8.07 -11.18 0.20
CA ALA A 79 -8.79 -11.88 -0.86
C ALA A 79 -9.36 -13.25 -0.42
N GLY A 80 -9.11 -13.70 0.82
CA GLY A 80 -9.50 -15.03 1.28
C GLY A 80 -8.71 -16.18 0.63
N LEU A 81 -7.52 -15.88 0.11
CA LEU A 81 -6.63 -16.85 -0.51
C LEU A 81 -5.61 -17.38 0.51
N PRO A 82 -5.11 -18.62 0.35
CA PRO A 82 -4.01 -19.12 1.17
C PRO A 82 -2.76 -18.26 0.96
N LYS A 83 -1.93 -18.14 2.01
CA LYS A 83 -0.67 -17.41 1.93
C LYS A 83 0.23 -17.99 0.83
N PRO A 84 0.90 -17.13 0.04
CA PRO A 84 1.85 -17.61 -0.96
C PRO A 84 3.01 -18.34 -0.29
N LEU A 85 3.70 -19.19 -1.06
CA LEU A 85 4.96 -19.78 -0.61
C LEU A 85 6.06 -18.70 -0.59
N PRO A 86 6.96 -18.70 0.41
CA PRO A 86 8.10 -17.77 0.41
C PRO A 86 8.96 -17.93 -0.82
N TYR A 87 9.40 -16.80 -1.40
CA TYR A 87 10.35 -16.81 -2.50
C TYR A 87 11.72 -17.36 -2.07
N GLN A 88 12.50 -17.85 -3.04
CA GLN A 88 13.84 -18.37 -2.78
C GLN A 88 14.76 -17.26 -2.23
N GLY A 89 15.38 -17.50 -1.07
CA GLY A 89 16.21 -16.52 -0.38
C GLY A 89 15.49 -15.69 0.69
N TYR A 90 14.16 -15.80 0.83
CA TYR A 90 13.38 -15.03 1.81
C TYR A 90 13.95 -15.07 3.24
N LYS A 91 14.38 -16.24 3.71
CA LYS A 91 14.97 -16.38 5.06
C LYS A 91 16.29 -15.61 5.21
N GLU A 92 17.13 -15.63 4.18
CA GLU A 92 18.42 -14.94 4.19
C GLU A 92 18.23 -13.43 4.11
N ASP A 93 17.32 -12.97 3.25
CA ASP A 93 16.98 -11.56 3.10
C ASP A 93 16.33 -11.00 4.37
N LEU A 94 15.52 -11.80 5.06
CA LEU A 94 14.91 -11.43 6.34
C LEU A 94 15.94 -11.32 7.48
N LEU A 95 17.00 -12.14 7.46
CA LEU A 95 18.12 -12.00 8.39
C LEU A 95 18.95 -10.75 8.08
N ARG A 96 19.22 -10.47 6.80
CA ARG A 96 19.94 -9.27 6.36
C ARG A 96 19.18 -7.99 6.69
N SER A 97 17.89 -7.95 6.41
CA SER A 97 17.05 -6.78 6.70
C SER A 97 17.05 -6.48 8.20
N ARG A 98 16.85 -7.48 9.05
CA ARG A 98 16.92 -7.33 10.51
C ARG A 98 18.29 -6.87 10.99
N ALA A 99 19.38 -7.36 10.39
CA ALA A 99 20.72 -6.90 10.73
C ALA A 99 20.87 -5.38 10.47
N THR A 100 20.35 -4.88 9.34
CA THR A 100 20.38 -3.45 9.02
C THR A 100 19.44 -2.60 9.88
N THR A 101 18.26 -3.12 10.26
CA THR A 101 17.32 -2.38 11.14
C THR A 101 17.90 -2.17 12.53
N HIS A 102 18.76 -3.07 12.99
CA HIS A 102 19.50 -2.94 14.22
C HIS A 102 20.80 -2.15 14.05
N CYS A 103 20.89 -1.18 13.14
CA CYS A 103 22.05 -0.28 13.04
C CYS A 103 21.61 1.19 13.02
N VAL A 104 22.34 2.05 13.74
CA VAL A 104 22.27 3.51 13.59
C VAL A 104 23.60 3.96 13.00
N GLY A 105 23.59 4.39 11.74
CA GLY A 105 24.82 4.60 10.97
C GLY A 105 25.59 3.29 10.81
N PHE A 106 26.87 3.29 11.18
CA PHE A 106 27.73 2.10 11.17
C PHE A 106 27.68 1.29 12.48
N VAL A 107 26.90 1.75 13.46
CA VAL A 107 26.91 1.17 14.81
C VAL A 107 25.68 0.29 15.02
N GLY A 108 25.89 -0.97 15.38
CA GLY A 108 24.81 -1.86 15.76
C GLY A 108 24.06 -1.38 17.02
N PHE A 109 22.74 -1.52 17.04
CA PHE A 109 21.85 -1.26 18.17
C PHE A 109 22.23 -2.08 19.39
N ARG A 110 22.79 -3.28 19.22
CA ARG A 110 23.40 -4.05 20.32
C ARG A 110 24.56 -3.29 20.95
N THR A 111 25.42 -2.67 20.14
CA THR A 111 26.54 -1.84 20.61
C THR A 111 26.05 -0.60 21.33
N ILE A 112 25.00 0.06 20.80
CA ILE A 112 24.35 1.21 21.45
C ILE A 112 23.73 0.80 22.80
N LEU A 113 22.99 -0.31 22.84
CA LEU A 113 22.42 -0.86 24.07
C LEU A 113 23.49 -1.22 25.08
N GLN A 114 24.61 -1.81 24.65
CA GLN A 114 25.74 -2.12 25.54
C GLN A 114 26.38 -0.84 26.08
N ALA A 115 26.60 0.18 25.25
CA ALA A 115 27.13 1.47 25.68
C ALA A 115 26.21 2.17 26.69
N ILE A 116 24.89 2.15 26.47
CA ILE A 116 23.89 2.68 27.42
C ILE A 116 23.93 1.89 28.73
N ARG A 117 23.96 0.56 28.68
CA ARG A 117 24.04 -0.30 29.87
C ARG A 117 25.33 -0.10 30.67
N ALA A 118 26.45 0.16 29.99
CA ALA A 118 27.73 0.43 30.63
C ALA A 118 27.74 1.81 31.31
N ARG A 119 27.07 2.81 30.74
CA ARG A 119 26.96 4.17 31.32
C ARG A 119 26.03 4.23 32.54
N ASN A 120 25.04 3.33 32.62
CA ASN A 120 24.07 3.28 33.72
C ASN A 120 24.48 2.32 34.85
N ARG A 121 25.71 1.80 34.84
CA ARG A 121 26.33 1.11 35.97
C ARG A 121 27.37 2.02 36.59
#